data_AF-A0A2T5AQD3-F1
#
_entry.id   AF-A0A2T5AQD3-F1
#
_cell.length_a   1.000
_cell.length_b   1.000
_cell.length_c   1.000
_cell.angle_alpha   90.00
_cell.angle_beta   90.00
_cell.angle_gamma   90.00
#
_symmetry.space_group_name_H-M   'P 1'
#
loop_
_entity.id
_entity.type
_entity.pdbx_description
1 polymer ?
#
loop_
_entity_poly.entity_id
_entity_poly.type
_entity_poly.pdbx_seq_one_letter_code
_entity_poly.pdbx_strand_id
1 'polypeptide(L)'
;MVAGDGRSVDEEFAGLSKSRQRALEENGLGLPELRRIAAEEGGERRVRHILAEYAPSTSRWDFQGDRWAGGGSAVGPWMRLLLVSVVSVVVCLLSTYVINKYALFVGAVCGLAVVWALLRTPLSRAGLVVRCLVGAAYVVLIWAGSQSADAWYLHVRGQEATVTYATPVNQGSHGVRTPYCRVKLPDGSVRQTFRNDKRCTDADSAGSKTDAVIDPSGHYRPVLGDTSDIGGDVAGYVSVGAAAILVLAPLTAAYMGRRNETRGGRADRAGGASA
;
A
#
# COMPACT_ATOMS: atom_id res chain seq x y z
N MET A 1 15.84 53.35 -3.69
CA MET A 1 17.09 52.60 -3.46
C MET A 1 16.72 51.37 -2.66
N VAL A 2 16.75 50.18 -3.29
CA VAL A 2 16.44 48.93 -2.61
C VAL A 2 17.75 48.42 -2.01
N ALA A 3 17.78 48.29 -0.68
CA ALA A 3 18.91 47.74 0.04
C ALA A 3 19.18 46.32 -0.49
N GLY A 4 20.34 46.12 -1.11
CA GLY A 4 20.80 44.80 -1.48
C GLY A 4 21.18 44.08 -0.19
N ASP A 5 20.53 42.96 0.10
CA ASP A 5 21.05 41.99 1.07
C ASP A 5 22.50 41.71 0.64
N GLY A 6 23.46 42.15 1.45
CA GLY A 6 24.90 42.11 1.15
C GLY A 6 25.49 40.70 1.21
N ARG A 7 24.75 39.68 0.80
CA ARG A 7 25.26 38.32 0.67
C ARG A 7 26.21 38.26 -0.51
N SER A 8 27.40 37.73 -0.26
CA SER A 8 28.38 37.52 -1.31
C SER A 8 27.93 36.43 -2.27
N VAL A 9 28.38 36.48 -3.52
CA VAL A 9 28.13 35.45 -4.54
C VAL A 9 28.52 34.06 -4.04
N ASP A 10 29.54 33.99 -3.18
CA ASP A 10 30.01 32.77 -2.55
C ASP A 10 28.99 32.19 -1.56
N GLU A 11 28.32 33.04 -0.78
CA GLU A 11 27.25 32.62 0.14
C GLU A 11 26.00 32.15 -0.61
N GLU A 12 25.65 32.84 -1.71
CA GLU A 12 24.52 32.44 -2.54
C GLU A 12 24.79 31.12 -3.27
N PHE A 13 26.00 30.93 -3.81
CA PHE A 13 26.40 29.67 -4.44
C PHE A 13 26.50 28.53 -3.41
N ALA A 14 27.05 28.79 -2.23
CA ALA A 14 27.12 27.83 -1.13
C ALA A 14 25.72 27.43 -0.61
N GLY A 15 24.73 28.32 -0.76
CA GLY A 15 23.33 28.06 -0.44
C GLY A 15 22.62 27.11 -1.42
N LEU A 16 23.19 26.84 -2.59
CA LEU A 16 22.65 25.88 -3.55
C LEU A 16 22.93 24.43 -3.15
N SER A 17 22.09 23.50 -3.60
CA SER A 17 22.35 22.07 -3.40
C SER A 17 23.53 21.59 -4.24
N LYS A 18 24.29 20.59 -3.75
CA LYS A 18 25.50 20.08 -4.40
C LYS A 18 25.28 19.60 -5.84
N SER A 19 24.10 19.09 -6.17
CA SER A 19 23.75 18.68 -7.53
C SER A 19 23.64 19.88 -8.47
N ARG A 20 23.10 21.00 -7.99
CA ARG A 20 22.95 22.24 -8.77
C ARG A 20 24.25 23.00 -8.89
N GLN A 21 25.09 22.97 -7.85
CA GLN A 21 26.48 23.46 -7.94
C GLN A 21 27.23 22.73 -9.06
N ARG A 22 27.12 21.39 -9.12
CA ARG A 22 27.70 20.61 -10.23
C ARG A 22 27.08 20.93 -11.58
N ALA A 23 25.76 21.09 -11.66
CA ALA A 23 25.11 21.46 -12.92
C ALA A 23 25.56 22.85 -13.41
N LEU A 24 25.75 23.81 -12.51
CA LEU A 24 26.33 25.12 -12.83
C LEU A 24 27.77 24.97 -13.32
N GLU A 25 28.59 24.16 -12.64
CA GLU A 25 29.96 23.87 -13.05
C GLU A 25 30.04 23.15 -14.42
N GLU A 26 29.16 22.18 -14.67
CA GLU A 26 29.06 21.44 -15.93
C GLU A 26 28.62 22.34 -17.10
N ASN A 27 27.81 23.36 -16.83
CA ASN A 27 27.44 24.40 -17.80
C ASN A 27 28.49 25.52 -17.94
N GLY A 28 29.67 25.37 -17.31
CA GLY A 28 30.76 26.35 -17.36
C GLY A 28 30.55 27.58 -16.46
N LEU A 29 29.48 27.62 -15.69
CA LEU A 29 29.12 28.69 -14.74
C LEU A 29 29.54 28.34 -13.31
N GLY A 30 30.76 27.82 -13.15
CA GLY A 30 31.34 27.54 -11.84
C GLY A 30 31.60 28.80 -11.02
N LEU A 31 31.93 28.62 -9.74
CA LEU A 31 32.23 29.73 -8.82
C LEU A 31 33.25 30.77 -9.38
N PRO A 32 34.35 30.38 -10.05
CA PRO A 32 35.29 31.34 -10.63
C PRO A 32 34.67 32.22 -11.72
N GLU A 33 33.79 31.63 -12.53
CA GLU A 33 33.12 32.31 -13.63
C GLU A 33 32.02 33.25 -13.11
N LEU A 34 31.27 32.82 -12.09
CA LEU A 34 30.28 33.68 -11.42
C LEU A 34 30.94 34.88 -10.74
N ARG A 35 32.13 34.71 -10.14
CA ARG A 35 32.92 35.83 -9.58
C ARG A 35 33.40 36.79 -10.67
N ARG A 36 33.82 36.26 -11.83
CA ARG A 36 34.22 37.06 -13.00
C ARG A 36 33.05 37.91 -13.50
N ILE A 37 31.88 37.30 -13.67
CA ILE A 37 30.67 38.00 -14.09
C ILE A 37 30.24 39.03 -13.04
N ALA A 38 30.36 38.73 -11.75
CA ALA A 38 30.00 39.67 -10.67
C ALA A 38 30.91 40.92 -10.62
N ALA A 39 32.16 40.79 -11.07
CA ALA A 39 33.13 41.90 -11.12
C ALA A 39 32.87 42.88 -12.28
N GLU A 40 32.04 42.51 -13.26
CA GLU A 40 31.62 43.40 -14.35
C GLU A 40 30.57 44.43 -13.87
N GLU A 41 30.50 45.58 -14.52
CA GLU A 41 29.55 46.64 -14.15
C GLU A 41 28.09 46.15 -14.30
N GLY A 42 27.36 46.08 -13.19
CA GLY A 42 26.00 45.51 -13.13
C GLY A 42 25.93 43.98 -13.07
N GLY A 43 27.08 43.30 -13.04
CA GLY A 43 27.25 41.86 -13.04
C GLY A 43 26.61 41.13 -11.87
N GLU A 44 26.60 41.73 -10.68
CA GLU A 44 25.94 41.13 -9.51
C GLU A 44 24.45 40.86 -9.73
N ARG A 45 23.73 41.75 -10.44
CA ARG A 45 22.30 41.52 -10.73
C ARG A 45 22.12 40.35 -11.68
N ARG A 46 23.05 40.17 -12.62
CA ARG A 46 23.04 39.08 -13.59
C ARG A 46 23.34 37.75 -12.91
N VAL A 47 24.32 37.71 -12.02
CA VAL A 47 24.64 36.54 -11.20
C VAL A 47 23.48 36.17 -10.29
N ARG A 48 22.84 37.14 -9.63
CA ARG A 48 21.62 36.88 -8.84
C ARG A 48 20.48 36.33 -9.69
N HIS A 49 20.31 36.82 -10.92
CA HIS A 49 19.28 36.29 -11.82
C HIS A 49 19.58 34.84 -12.23
N ILE A 50 20.84 34.54 -12.58
CA ILE A 50 21.30 33.18 -12.88
C ILE A 50 21.09 32.29 -11.64
N LEU A 51 21.64 32.67 -10.49
CA LEU A 51 21.50 31.89 -9.25
C LEU A 51 20.04 31.75 -8.81
N ALA A 52 19.17 32.72 -9.08
CA ALA A 52 17.73 32.63 -8.81
C ALA A 52 17.01 31.64 -9.74
N GLU A 53 17.47 31.48 -10.98
CA GLU A 53 16.97 30.44 -11.91
C GLU A 53 17.34 29.04 -11.42
N TYR A 54 18.51 28.90 -10.78
CA TYR A 54 18.97 27.67 -10.14
C TYR A 54 18.58 27.58 -8.66
N ALA A 55 17.97 28.60 -8.07
CA ALA A 55 17.52 28.59 -6.69
C ALA A 55 16.31 27.66 -6.54
N PRO A 56 16.09 27.07 -5.36
CA PRO A 56 14.89 26.28 -5.14
C PRO A 56 13.67 27.15 -5.39
N SER A 57 12.82 26.75 -6.35
CA SER A 57 11.50 27.34 -6.44
C SER A 57 10.85 27.17 -5.06
N THR A 58 10.40 28.27 -4.45
CA THR A 58 9.80 28.31 -3.10
C THR A 58 8.42 27.63 -3.05
N SER A 59 8.15 26.75 -4.01
CA SER A 59 7.15 25.70 -3.93
C SER A 59 7.37 24.96 -2.61
N ARG A 60 6.52 25.28 -1.64
CA ARG A 60 6.43 24.79 -0.25
C ARG A 60 6.38 23.25 -0.12
N TRP A 61 6.49 22.52 -1.23
CA TRP A 61 6.23 21.10 -1.36
C TRP A 61 7.31 20.32 -2.13
N ASP A 62 8.41 20.94 -2.56
CA ASP A 62 9.59 20.24 -3.12
C ASP A 62 10.52 19.71 -2.02
N PHE A 63 9.96 18.96 -1.07
CA PHE A 63 10.64 18.62 0.18
C PHE A 63 11.78 17.59 0.05
N GLN A 64 12.06 17.02 -1.13
CA GLN A 64 13.04 15.94 -1.21
C GLN A 64 13.57 15.56 -2.61
N GLY A 65 13.50 16.45 -3.61
CA GLY A 65 14.00 16.15 -4.95
C GLY A 65 15.49 15.77 -5.02
N ASP A 66 16.30 16.35 -4.13
CA ASP A 66 17.76 16.25 -4.24
C ASP A 66 18.39 15.11 -3.43
N ARG A 67 17.67 14.48 -2.47
CA ARG A 67 18.25 13.41 -1.65
C ARG A 67 18.43 12.08 -2.40
N TRP A 68 17.80 11.96 -3.57
CA TRP A 68 17.79 10.72 -4.36
C TRP A 68 18.12 10.93 -5.84
N ALA A 69 18.60 12.11 -6.23
CA ALA A 69 19.12 12.42 -7.56
C ALA A 69 20.47 11.71 -7.88
N GLY A 70 20.75 10.58 -7.21
CA GLY A 70 21.81 9.65 -7.60
C GLY A 70 21.24 8.62 -8.56
N GLY A 71 21.10 8.98 -9.84
CA GLY A 71 21.14 8.10 -11.02
C GLY A 71 20.33 6.79 -11.08
N GLY A 72 19.43 6.51 -10.14
CA GLY A 72 18.67 5.26 -10.08
C GLY A 72 17.24 5.47 -10.58
N SER A 73 16.86 4.74 -11.64
CA SER A 73 15.54 4.79 -12.28
C SER A 73 14.39 4.93 -11.27
N ALA A 74 13.53 5.93 -11.47
CA ALA A 74 12.35 6.27 -10.66
C ALA A 74 11.40 5.09 -10.42
N VAL A 75 11.52 4.02 -11.23
CA VAL A 75 10.75 2.77 -11.18
C VAL A 75 11.13 1.89 -9.98
N GLY A 76 12.40 1.87 -9.58
CA GLY A 76 12.94 0.91 -8.60
C GLY A 76 12.22 0.95 -7.23
N PRO A 77 12.03 2.12 -6.61
CA PRO A 77 11.34 2.23 -5.33
C PRO A 77 9.87 1.75 -5.39
N TRP A 78 9.16 2.02 -6.49
CA TRP A 78 7.77 1.59 -6.66
C TRP A 78 7.62 0.09 -6.84
N MET A 79 8.53 -0.54 -7.61
CA MET A 79 8.55 -2.00 -7.75
C MET A 79 8.91 -2.71 -6.44
N ARG A 80 9.82 -2.14 -5.66
CA ARG A 80 10.11 -2.65 -4.30
C ARG A 80 8.91 -2.54 -3.38
N LEU A 81 8.20 -1.42 -3.39
CA LEU A 81 6.96 -1.25 -2.61
C LEU A 81 5.91 -2.29 -3.01
N LEU A 82 5.68 -2.48 -4.31
CA LEU A 82 4.75 -3.50 -4.83
C LEU A 82 5.15 -4.89 -4.32
N LEU A 83 6.40 -5.29 -4.53
CA LEU A 83 6.89 -6.62 -4.18
C LEU A 83 6.79 -6.87 -2.67
N VAL A 84 7.25 -5.93 -1.84
CA VAL A 84 7.16 -6.04 -0.37
C VAL A 84 5.69 -6.14 0.06
N SER A 85 4.80 -5.33 -0.51
CA SER A 85 3.39 -5.33 -0.14
C SER A 85 2.69 -6.63 -0.52
N VAL A 86 2.93 -7.14 -1.73
CA VAL A 86 2.36 -8.41 -2.21
C VAL A 86 2.88 -9.59 -1.39
N VAL A 87 4.21 -9.68 -1.19
CA VAL A 87 4.80 -10.76 -0.39
C VAL A 87 4.29 -10.72 1.04
N SER A 88 4.19 -9.54 1.66
CA SER A 88 3.63 -9.38 3.00
C SER A 88 2.18 -9.85 3.10
N VAL A 89 1.33 -9.51 2.12
CA VAL A 89 -0.07 -9.98 2.08
C VAL A 89 -0.10 -11.51 1.94
N VAL A 90 0.69 -12.08 1.03
CA VAL A 90 0.75 -13.53 0.83
C VAL A 90 1.22 -14.25 2.09
N VAL A 91 2.29 -13.78 2.74
CA VAL A 91 2.79 -14.34 3.99
C VAL A 91 1.73 -14.25 5.09
N CYS A 92 1.02 -13.13 5.20
CA CYS A 92 -0.07 -12.97 6.16
C CYS A 92 -1.20 -13.97 5.91
N LEU A 93 -1.66 -14.10 4.65
CA LEU A 93 -2.72 -15.04 4.25
C LEU A 93 -2.29 -16.51 4.32
N LEU A 94 -1.00 -16.82 4.23
CA LEU A 94 -0.51 -18.16 4.48
C LEU A 94 -0.42 -18.45 5.98
N SER A 95 -0.05 -17.44 6.77
CA SER A 95 0.06 -17.58 8.22
C SER A 95 -1.28 -17.79 8.91
N THR A 96 -2.40 -17.33 8.33
CA THR A 96 -3.76 -17.61 8.82
C THR A 96 -4.07 -19.11 8.85
N TYR A 97 -3.48 -19.91 7.97
CA TYR A 97 -3.66 -21.38 8.00
C TYR A 97 -2.96 -22.05 9.18
N VAL A 98 -1.89 -21.45 9.71
CA VAL A 98 -1.07 -22.06 10.76
C VAL A 98 -1.43 -21.50 12.14
N ILE A 99 -1.69 -20.19 12.21
CA ILE A 99 -1.80 -19.45 13.48
C ILE A 99 -3.19 -18.78 13.64
N ASN A 100 -4.13 -19.07 12.73
CA ASN A 100 -5.52 -18.61 12.78
C ASN A 100 -5.58 -17.08 13.03
N LYS A 101 -6.33 -16.62 14.05
CA LYS A 101 -6.54 -15.20 14.37
C LYS A 101 -5.26 -14.42 14.70
N TYR A 102 -4.17 -15.09 15.08
CA TYR A 102 -2.89 -14.42 15.37
C TYR A 102 -2.16 -13.98 14.10
N ALA A 103 -2.61 -14.38 12.92
CA ALA A 103 -2.07 -13.89 11.64
C ALA A 103 -2.16 -12.37 11.48
N LEU A 104 -3.09 -11.70 12.19
CA LEU A 104 -3.12 -10.25 12.27
C LEU A 104 -1.81 -9.66 12.81
N PHE A 105 -1.17 -10.33 13.78
CA PHE A 105 0.13 -9.90 14.30
C PHE A 105 1.24 -10.07 13.25
N VAL A 106 1.20 -11.17 12.48
CA VAL A 106 2.13 -11.38 11.36
C VAL A 106 1.95 -10.27 10.32
N GLY A 107 0.70 -9.96 9.95
CA GLY A 107 0.37 -8.86 9.04
C GLY A 107 0.86 -7.49 9.55
N ALA A 108 0.76 -7.23 10.86
CA ALA A 108 1.27 -6.02 11.49
C ALA A 108 2.80 -5.92 11.44
N VAL A 109 3.51 -7.01 11.74
CA VAL A 109 4.98 -7.08 11.65
C VAL A 109 5.45 -6.89 10.20
N CYS A 110 4.82 -7.58 9.25
CA CYS A 110 5.05 -7.39 7.82
C CYS A 110 4.70 -5.95 7.37
N GLY A 111 3.73 -5.32 8.05
CA GLY A 111 3.34 -3.93 7.85
C GLY A 111 4.47 -2.95 8.13
N LEU A 112 5.38 -3.26 9.06
CA LEU A 112 6.57 -2.43 9.31
C LEU A 112 7.48 -2.39 8.08
N ALA A 113 7.63 -3.51 7.36
CA ALA A 113 8.39 -3.55 6.12
C ALA A 113 7.70 -2.75 5.00
N VAL A 114 6.37 -2.78 4.94
CA VAL A 114 5.59 -1.96 4.00
C VAL A 114 5.72 -0.46 4.33
N VAL A 115 5.60 -0.07 5.59
CA VAL A 115 5.81 1.32 6.04
C VAL A 115 7.23 1.78 5.71
N TRP A 116 8.23 0.94 5.96
CA TRP A 116 9.61 1.23 5.60
C TRP A 116 9.77 1.43 4.08
N ALA A 117 9.14 0.58 3.26
CA ALA A 117 9.15 0.72 1.81
C ALA A 117 8.41 2.00 1.35
N LEU A 118 7.29 2.35 1.97
CA LEU A 118 6.55 3.59 1.71
C LEU A 118 7.43 4.82 2.00
N LEU A 119 8.18 4.82 3.11
CA LEU A 119 9.10 5.91 3.45
C LEU A 119 10.28 6.04 2.46
N ARG A 120 10.70 4.93 1.84
CA ARG A 120 11.78 4.88 0.83
C ARG A 120 11.34 5.25 -0.59
N THR A 121 10.04 5.41 -0.85
CA THR A 121 9.58 5.90 -2.17
C THR A 121 9.83 7.41 -2.31
N PRO A 122 9.90 7.98 -3.53
CA PRO A 122 10.09 9.42 -3.76
C PRO A 122 8.81 10.23 -3.45
N LEU A 123 8.96 11.37 -2.74
CA LEU A 123 7.82 12.22 -2.34
C LEU A 123 7.49 13.21 -3.46
N SER A 124 6.32 13.04 -4.08
CA SER A 124 5.68 14.02 -4.97
C SER A 124 4.20 14.10 -4.60
N ARG A 125 3.47 15.14 -5.05
CA ARG A 125 2.02 15.26 -4.75
C ARG A 125 1.24 14.03 -5.17
N ALA A 126 1.49 13.52 -6.38
CA ALA A 126 0.89 12.27 -6.86
C ALA A 126 1.43 11.04 -6.11
N GLY A 127 2.73 11.03 -5.78
CA GLY A 127 3.34 9.94 -5.02
C GLY A 127 2.77 9.77 -3.60
N LEU A 128 2.41 10.87 -2.93
CA LEU A 128 1.78 10.82 -1.60
C LEU A 128 0.40 10.12 -1.67
N VAL A 129 -0.41 10.45 -2.69
CA VAL A 129 -1.72 9.82 -2.88
C VAL A 129 -1.55 8.31 -3.11
N VAL A 130 -0.61 7.91 -3.98
CA VAL A 130 -0.33 6.49 -4.25
C VAL A 130 0.11 5.76 -2.98
N ARG A 131 0.97 6.37 -2.15
CA ARG A 131 1.38 5.78 -0.86
C ARG A 131 0.21 5.56 0.08
N CYS A 132 -0.66 6.57 0.23
CA CYS A 132 -1.83 6.47 1.09
C CYS A 132 -2.78 5.38 0.59
N LEU A 133 -2.99 5.29 -0.72
CA LEU A 133 -3.81 4.24 -1.34
C LEU A 133 -3.24 2.84 -1.10
N VAL A 134 -1.92 2.65 -1.30
CA VAL A 134 -1.26 1.36 -1.05
C VAL A 134 -1.32 0.99 0.43
N GLY A 135 -1.04 1.94 1.33
CA GLY A 135 -1.12 1.72 2.77
C GLY A 135 -2.54 1.34 3.23
N ALA A 136 -3.55 2.07 2.77
CA ALA A 136 -4.95 1.77 3.06
C ALA A 136 -5.37 0.40 2.49
N ALA A 137 -5.03 0.11 1.24
CA ALA A 137 -5.32 -1.16 0.60
C ALA A 137 -4.67 -2.34 1.35
N TYR A 138 -3.43 -2.19 1.80
CA TYR A 138 -2.74 -3.19 2.60
C TYR A 138 -3.46 -3.50 3.92
N VAL A 139 -3.86 -2.46 4.66
CA VAL A 139 -4.61 -2.61 5.92
C VAL A 139 -5.95 -3.29 5.68
N VAL A 140 -6.68 -2.88 4.64
CA VAL A 140 -7.97 -3.48 4.27
C VAL A 140 -7.79 -4.95 3.92
N LEU A 141 -6.76 -5.32 3.17
CA LEU A 141 -6.50 -6.73 2.81
C LEU A 141 -6.15 -7.60 4.01
N ILE A 142 -5.31 -7.11 4.94
CA ILE A 142 -5.02 -7.87 6.17
C ILE A 142 -6.29 -8.06 6.98
N TRP A 143 -7.05 -6.99 7.17
CA TRP A 143 -8.26 -7.04 7.96
C TRP A 143 -9.30 -7.97 7.34
N ALA A 144 -9.70 -7.73 6.09
CA ALA A 144 -10.68 -8.55 5.40
C ALA A 144 -10.19 -10.00 5.23
N GLY A 145 -8.93 -10.19 4.85
CA GLY A 145 -8.33 -11.52 4.70
C GLY A 145 -8.34 -12.33 5.99
N SER A 146 -8.08 -11.70 7.14
CA SER A 146 -8.15 -12.38 8.45
C SER A 146 -9.56 -12.80 8.84
N GLN A 147 -10.58 -12.01 8.47
CA GLN A 147 -11.98 -12.29 8.78
C GLN A 147 -12.58 -13.34 7.84
N SER A 148 -12.06 -13.42 6.61
CA SER A 148 -12.54 -14.33 5.56
C SER A 148 -11.69 -15.59 5.40
N ALA A 149 -10.62 -15.77 6.19
CA ALA A 149 -9.72 -16.92 6.10
C ALA A 149 -10.46 -18.26 6.25
N ASP A 150 -11.37 -18.34 7.21
CA ASP A 150 -12.17 -19.55 7.48
C ASP A 150 -13.06 -19.91 6.28
N ALA A 151 -13.74 -18.90 5.70
CA ALA A 151 -14.59 -19.07 4.53
C ALA A 151 -13.77 -19.50 3.31
N TRP A 152 -12.63 -18.84 3.07
CA TRP A 152 -11.74 -19.22 1.97
C TRP A 152 -11.21 -20.65 2.12
N TYR A 153 -10.81 -21.04 3.33
CA TYR A 153 -10.37 -22.41 3.62
C TYR A 153 -11.47 -23.42 3.29
N LEU A 154 -12.69 -23.19 3.79
CA LEU A 154 -13.82 -24.09 3.55
C LEU A 154 -14.24 -24.12 2.07
N HIS A 155 -14.10 -23.02 1.33
CA HIS A 155 -14.36 -23.01 -0.10
C HIS A 155 -13.38 -23.90 -0.89
N VAL A 156 -12.11 -23.96 -0.47
CA VAL A 156 -11.06 -24.73 -1.19
C VAL A 156 -10.93 -26.17 -0.69
N ARG A 157 -11.12 -26.39 0.62
CA ARG A 157 -10.83 -27.67 1.30
C ARG A 157 -12.02 -28.26 2.04
N GLY A 158 -13.12 -27.52 2.16
CA GLY A 158 -14.31 -28.01 2.82
C GLY A 158 -14.95 -29.15 2.05
N GLN A 159 -15.64 -30.02 2.78
CA GLN A 159 -16.45 -31.10 2.21
C GLN A 159 -17.91 -30.81 2.48
N GLU A 160 -18.73 -30.92 1.45
CA GLU A 160 -20.18 -30.88 1.60
C GLU A 160 -20.65 -32.17 2.29
N ALA A 161 -21.39 -32.01 3.37
CA ALA A 161 -21.95 -33.10 4.13
C ALA A 161 -23.34 -32.74 4.64
N THR A 162 -24.24 -33.71 4.65
CA THR A 162 -25.54 -33.56 5.29
C THR A 162 -25.36 -33.61 6.80
N VAL A 163 -25.70 -32.51 7.46
CA VAL A 163 -25.66 -32.33 8.92
C VAL A 163 -27.08 -32.27 9.47
N THR A 164 -27.22 -32.46 10.77
CA THR A 164 -28.52 -32.35 11.46
C THR A 164 -28.51 -31.14 12.36
N TYR A 165 -29.53 -30.28 12.32
CA TYR A 165 -29.63 -29.18 13.27
C TYR A 165 -29.70 -29.72 14.70
N ALA A 166 -28.84 -29.18 15.57
CA ALA A 166 -28.88 -29.43 16.99
C ALA A 166 -29.60 -28.28 17.69
N THR A 167 -30.11 -28.51 18.90
CA THR A 167 -30.76 -27.47 19.71
C THR A 167 -29.85 -26.23 19.76
N PRO A 168 -30.34 -25.03 19.44
CA PRO A 168 -29.51 -23.83 19.48
C PRO A 168 -29.00 -23.56 20.90
N VAL A 169 -27.88 -22.86 21.02
CA VAL A 169 -27.33 -22.43 22.32
C VAL A 169 -27.46 -20.93 22.45
N ASN A 170 -28.05 -20.45 23.54
CA ASN A 170 -28.07 -19.02 23.84
C ASN A 170 -26.74 -18.64 24.49
N GLN A 171 -25.98 -17.73 23.87
CA GLN A 171 -24.83 -17.10 24.53
C GLN A 171 -25.14 -15.63 24.74
N GLY A 172 -24.76 -15.11 25.90
CA GLY A 172 -24.87 -13.69 26.20
C GLY A 172 -23.69 -12.94 25.59
N SER A 173 -23.97 -11.97 24.73
CA SER A 173 -22.97 -11.01 24.25
C SER A 173 -23.52 -9.61 24.46
N HIS A 174 -22.76 -8.76 25.18
CA HIS A 174 -23.14 -7.37 25.47
C HIS A 174 -24.54 -7.19 26.07
N GLY A 175 -24.96 -8.06 26.99
CA GLY A 175 -26.25 -7.96 27.68
C GLY A 175 -27.46 -8.49 26.90
N VAL A 176 -27.27 -8.95 25.65
CA VAL A 176 -28.31 -9.58 24.83
C VAL A 176 -28.04 -11.08 24.74
N ARG A 177 -29.09 -11.89 24.94
CA ARG A 177 -29.03 -13.33 24.67
C ARG A 177 -29.27 -13.55 23.18
N THR A 178 -28.26 -14.04 22.49
CA THR A 178 -28.36 -14.38 21.06
C THR A 178 -28.35 -15.90 20.90
N PRO A 179 -29.33 -16.48 20.20
CA PRO A 179 -29.29 -17.90 19.85
C PRO A 179 -28.17 -18.12 18.83
N TYR A 180 -27.33 -19.11 19.08
CA TYR A 180 -26.29 -19.56 18.17
C TYR A 180 -26.61 -20.93 17.63
N CYS A 181 -26.44 -21.02 16.33
CA CYS A 181 -26.67 -22.21 15.55
C CYS A 181 -25.69 -23.32 15.87
N ARG A 182 -26.21 -24.54 16.03
CA ARG A 182 -25.42 -25.74 16.21
C ARG A 182 -25.88 -26.83 15.25
N VAL A 183 -24.94 -27.60 14.75
CA VAL A 183 -25.22 -28.77 13.91
C VAL A 183 -24.48 -29.98 14.46
N LYS A 184 -25.12 -31.13 14.36
CA LYS A 184 -24.54 -32.44 14.57
C LYS A 184 -23.94 -32.92 13.25
N LEU A 185 -22.64 -33.13 13.26
CA LEU A 185 -21.85 -33.62 12.14
C LEU A 185 -22.03 -35.14 11.95
N PRO A 186 -21.62 -35.71 10.80
CA PRO A 186 -21.70 -37.16 10.54
C PRO A 186 -20.93 -38.01 11.54
N ASP A 187 -19.84 -37.48 12.12
CA ASP A 187 -19.05 -38.11 13.18
C ASP A 187 -19.76 -38.10 14.56
N GLY A 188 -20.96 -37.51 14.63
CA GLY A 188 -21.77 -37.39 15.83
C GLY A 188 -21.43 -36.18 16.71
N SER A 189 -20.35 -35.44 16.39
CA SER A 189 -19.96 -34.26 17.16
C SER A 189 -20.90 -33.09 16.89
N VAL A 190 -21.11 -32.25 17.92
CA VAL A 190 -21.96 -31.05 17.80
C VAL A 190 -21.09 -29.81 17.75
N ARG A 191 -21.23 -29.02 16.69
CA ARG A 191 -20.44 -27.81 16.48
C ARG A 191 -21.30 -26.59 16.23
N GLN A 192 -20.83 -25.44 16.70
CA GLN A 192 -21.44 -24.16 16.40
C GLN A 192 -21.07 -23.74 14.97
N THR A 193 -22.05 -23.30 14.18
CA THR A 193 -21.82 -22.83 12.80
C THR A 193 -21.22 -21.43 12.77
N PHE A 194 -20.65 -21.05 11.63
CA PHE A 194 -20.09 -19.70 11.44
C PHE A 194 -21.18 -18.62 11.38
N ARG A 195 -22.28 -18.89 10.68
CA ARG A 195 -23.45 -18.00 10.55
C ARG A 195 -24.68 -18.64 11.18
N ASN A 196 -25.52 -17.80 11.76
CA ASN A 196 -26.85 -18.20 12.19
C ASN A 196 -27.79 -18.21 10.98
N ASP A 197 -28.50 -19.31 10.81
CA ASP A 197 -29.63 -19.44 9.90
C ASP A 197 -30.93 -19.36 10.72
N LYS A 198 -31.96 -18.74 10.15
CA LYS A 198 -33.26 -18.55 10.82
C LYS A 198 -33.88 -19.89 11.22
N ARG A 199 -33.81 -20.90 10.33
CA ARG A 199 -34.33 -22.25 10.62
C ARG A 199 -33.57 -22.89 11.76
N CYS A 200 -32.26 -22.78 11.74
CA CYS A 200 -31.40 -23.33 12.78
C CYS A 200 -31.56 -22.68 14.17
N THR A 201 -31.93 -21.41 14.24
CA THR A 201 -32.24 -20.74 15.51
C THR A 201 -33.63 -21.06 16.05
N ASP A 202 -34.50 -21.67 15.24
CA ASP A 202 -35.80 -22.15 15.64
C ASP A 202 -35.67 -23.49 16.37
N ALA A 203 -36.25 -23.59 17.56
CA ALA A 203 -36.16 -24.79 18.39
C ALA A 203 -36.87 -25.99 17.73
N ASP A 204 -37.92 -25.73 16.95
CA ASP A 204 -38.73 -26.76 16.28
C ASP A 204 -38.01 -27.39 15.08
N SER A 205 -36.92 -26.78 14.61
CA SER A 205 -36.10 -27.30 13.52
C SER A 205 -35.02 -28.29 14.00
N ALA A 206 -34.83 -28.45 15.31
CA ALA A 206 -33.86 -29.39 15.86
C ALA A 206 -34.18 -30.83 15.41
N GLY A 207 -33.17 -31.54 14.91
CA GLY A 207 -33.32 -32.89 14.35
C GLY A 207 -33.61 -32.94 12.86
N SER A 208 -33.92 -31.80 12.22
CA SER A 208 -34.02 -31.74 10.75
C SER A 208 -32.64 -31.70 10.09
N LYS A 209 -32.56 -32.23 8.87
CA LYS A 209 -31.31 -32.34 8.10
C LYS A 209 -31.14 -31.13 7.18
N THR A 210 -29.90 -30.75 6.96
CA THR A 210 -29.50 -29.68 6.04
C THR A 210 -28.10 -29.99 5.51
N ASP A 211 -27.70 -29.31 4.44
CA ASP A 211 -26.35 -29.42 3.92
C ASP A 211 -25.45 -28.35 4.52
N ALA A 212 -24.20 -28.72 4.74
CA ALA A 212 -23.18 -27.84 5.26
C ALA A 212 -21.81 -28.22 4.72
N VAL A 213 -20.96 -27.23 4.57
CA VAL A 213 -19.55 -27.41 4.29
C VAL A 213 -18.78 -27.54 5.60
N ILE A 214 -18.12 -28.68 5.76
CA ILE A 214 -17.40 -29.08 6.96
C ILE A 214 -15.90 -29.15 6.68
N ASP A 215 -15.09 -28.81 7.67
CA ASP A 215 -13.65 -29.01 7.63
C ASP A 215 -13.32 -30.46 8.05
N PRO A 216 -12.72 -31.30 7.19
CA PRO A 216 -12.35 -32.67 7.53
C PRO A 216 -11.36 -32.77 8.69
N SER A 217 -10.50 -31.76 8.86
CA SER A 217 -9.53 -31.69 9.96
C SER A 217 -10.17 -31.20 11.26
N GLY A 218 -11.38 -30.67 11.18
CA GLY A 218 -12.13 -30.16 12.32
C GLY A 218 -11.51 -28.92 12.98
N HIS A 219 -10.69 -28.15 12.28
CA HIS A 219 -10.12 -26.90 12.77
C HIS A 219 -11.13 -25.74 12.69
N TYR A 220 -11.90 -25.69 11.61
CA TYR A 220 -12.86 -24.62 11.35
C TYR A 220 -14.31 -25.00 11.68
N ARG A 221 -15.14 -23.97 11.89
CA ARG A 221 -16.58 -24.13 12.15
C ARG A 221 -17.32 -24.43 10.85
N PRO A 222 -18.35 -25.29 10.86
CA PRO A 222 -19.13 -25.57 9.66
C PRO A 222 -19.90 -24.34 9.17
N VAL A 223 -20.07 -24.25 7.85
CA VAL A 223 -20.89 -23.25 7.17
C VAL A 223 -22.08 -23.95 6.55
N LEU A 224 -23.29 -23.46 6.82
CA LEU A 224 -24.52 -24.03 6.26
C LEU A 224 -24.64 -23.68 4.77
N GLY A 225 -25.20 -24.59 3.97
CA GLY A 225 -25.32 -24.46 2.51
C GLY A 225 -24.20 -25.16 1.75
N ASP A 226 -24.10 -24.83 0.48
CA ASP A 226 -23.14 -25.44 -0.45
C ASP A 226 -21.83 -24.63 -0.53
N THR A 227 -20.78 -25.22 -1.09
CA THR A 227 -19.50 -24.51 -1.31
C THR A 227 -19.65 -23.28 -2.19
N SER A 228 -20.62 -23.28 -3.11
CA SER A 228 -20.97 -22.11 -3.96
C SER A 228 -21.57 -20.96 -3.17
N ASP A 229 -22.19 -21.23 -2.02
CA ASP A 229 -22.78 -20.21 -1.15
C ASP A 229 -21.72 -19.56 -0.23
N ILE A 230 -20.52 -20.15 -0.19
CA ILE A 230 -19.38 -19.60 0.54
C ILE A 230 -18.75 -18.48 -0.28
N GLY A 231 -19.15 -17.24 0.02
CA GLY A 231 -18.58 -16.05 -0.60
C GLY A 231 -19.63 -14.98 -0.88
N GLY A 232 -19.32 -14.06 -1.79
CA GLY A 232 -20.26 -13.02 -2.22
C GLY A 232 -20.55 -11.92 -1.19
N ASP A 233 -19.88 -11.93 -0.05
CA ASP A 233 -20.02 -10.89 0.96
C ASP A 233 -19.35 -9.59 0.54
N VAL A 234 -19.83 -8.47 1.10
CA VAL A 234 -19.25 -7.13 0.89
C VAL A 234 -17.74 -7.12 1.16
N ALA A 235 -17.28 -7.88 2.15
CA ALA A 235 -15.85 -8.03 2.48
C ALA A 235 -15.03 -8.64 1.32
N GLY A 236 -15.62 -9.58 0.57
CA GLY A 236 -15.01 -10.18 -0.62
C GLY A 236 -14.81 -9.14 -1.73
N TYR A 237 -15.86 -8.36 -2.06
CA TYR A 237 -15.74 -7.30 -3.07
C TYR A 237 -14.75 -6.20 -2.66
N VAL A 238 -14.76 -5.80 -1.39
CA VAL A 238 -13.82 -4.80 -0.85
C VAL A 238 -12.38 -5.32 -0.93
N SER A 239 -12.13 -6.59 -0.63
CA SER A 239 -10.79 -7.18 -0.74
C SER A 239 -10.30 -7.27 -2.18
N VAL A 240 -11.16 -7.60 -3.15
CA VAL A 240 -10.80 -7.56 -4.60
C VAL A 240 -10.44 -6.14 -5.02
N GLY A 241 -11.23 -5.13 -4.63
CA GLY A 241 -10.93 -3.73 -4.91
C GLY A 241 -9.60 -3.28 -4.29
N ALA A 242 -9.34 -3.66 -3.04
CA ALA A 242 -8.08 -3.37 -2.36
C ALA A 242 -6.88 -4.05 -3.03
N ALA A 243 -7.02 -5.32 -3.47
CA ALA A 243 -5.99 -6.02 -4.22
C ALA A 243 -5.68 -5.31 -5.54
N ALA A 244 -6.71 -4.88 -6.27
CA ALA A 244 -6.54 -4.11 -7.50
C ALA A 244 -5.78 -2.81 -7.25
N ILE A 245 -6.13 -2.05 -6.20
CA ILE A 245 -5.42 -0.81 -5.83
C ILE A 245 -3.96 -1.10 -5.47
N LEU A 246 -3.71 -2.13 -4.65
CA LEU A 246 -2.37 -2.49 -4.19
C LEU A 246 -1.42 -2.83 -5.36
N VAL A 247 -1.95 -3.43 -6.43
CA VAL A 247 -1.18 -3.77 -7.63
C VAL A 247 -1.10 -2.61 -8.62
N LEU A 248 -2.23 -2.00 -8.98
CA LEU A 248 -2.30 -0.99 -10.04
C LEU A 248 -1.67 0.34 -9.63
N ALA A 249 -1.79 0.76 -8.37
CA ALA A 249 -1.27 2.04 -7.92
C ALA A 249 0.28 2.15 -8.05
N PRO A 250 1.09 1.18 -7.56
CA PRO A 250 2.54 1.23 -7.77
C PRO A 250 2.95 0.99 -9.24
N LEU A 251 2.23 0.16 -10.00
CA LEU A 251 2.51 -0.05 -11.43
C LEU A 251 2.27 1.21 -12.26
N THR A 252 1.16 1.92 -12.02
CA THR A 252 0.86 3.18 -12.69
C THR A 252 1.88 4.26 -12.33
N ALA A 253 2.30 4.33 -11.05
CA ALA A 253 3.36 5.23 -10.62
C ALA A 253 4.72 4.93 -11.28
N ALA A 254 5.10 3.64 -11.36
CA ALA A 254 6.29 3.19 -12.07
C ALA A 254 6.24 3.54 -13.56
N TYR A 255 5.11 3.29 -14.22
CA TYR A 255 4.93 3.59 -15.64
C TYR A 255 5.01 5.09 -15.93
N MET A 256 4.35 5.92 -15.12
CA MET A 256 4.42 7.38 -15.25
C MET A 256 5.83 7.91 -14.98
N GLY A 257 6.53 7.35 -13.98
CA GLY A 257 7.94 7.67 -13.70
C GLY A 257 8.84 7.45 -14.90
N ARG A 258 8.75 6.26 -15.52
CA ARG A 258 9.52 5.92 -16.73
C ARG A 258 9.20 6.85 -17.91
N ARG A 259 7.93 7.20 -18.12
CA ARG A 259 7.51 8.09 -19.22
C ARG A 259 8.07 9.50 -19.07
N ASN A 260 8.15 10.01 -17.84
CA ASN A 260 8.71 11.33 -17.56
C ASN A 260 10.23 11.36 -17.74
N GLU A 261 10.95 10.31 -17.33
CA GLU A 261 12.39 10.16 -17.60
C GLU A 261 12.69 10.19 -19.11
N THR A 262 11.86 9.51 -19.90
CA THR A 262 12.02 9.44 -21.36
C THR A 262 11.76 10.80 -22.03
N ARG A 263 10.90 11.65 -21.44
CA ARG A 263 10.61 13.01 -21.94
C ARG A 263 11.70 14.01 -21.52
N GLY A 264 12.19 13.94 -20.28
CA GLY A 264 13.27 14.79 -19.78
C GLY A 264 14.58 14.56 -20.52
N GLY A 265 15.00 13.30 -20.69
CA GLY A 265 16.25 12.97 -21.38
C GLY A 265 16.27 13.27 -22.89
N ARG A 266 15.10 13.60 -23.48
CA ARG A 266 15.01 14.05 -24.89
C ARG A 266 15.15 15.57 -25.01
N ALA A 267 14.76 16.33 -23.98
CA ALA A 267 14.96 17.77 -23.93
C ALA A 267 16.45 18.11 -23.74
N ASP A 268 17.16 17.37 -22.88
CA ASP A 268 18.59 17.59 -22.63
C ASP A 268 19.48 17.26 -23.83
N ARG A 269 19.04 16.37 -24.73
CA ARG A 269 19.75 16.08 -25.99
C ARG A 269 19.43 17.06 -27.13
N ALA A 270 18.30 17.74 -27.08
CA ALA A 270 17.91 18.70 -28.12
C ALA A 270 18.54 20.08 -27.93
N GLY A 271 18.93 20.45 -26.69
CA GLY A 271 19.62 21.71 -26.39
C GLY A 271 21.14 21.71 -26.68
N GLY A 272 21.74 20.54 -26.95
CA GLY A 272 23.16 20.41 -27.29
C GLY A 272 23.51 20.51 -28.78
N ALA A 273 22.51 20.78 -29.64
CA ALA A 273 22.67 20.88 -31.09
C ALA A 273 22.34 22.30 -31.58
N SER A 274 23.05 23.28 -31.04
CA SER A 274 23.18 24.61 -31.63
C SER A 274 24.57 25.13 -31.28
N ALA A 275 25.55 24.60 -32.01
CA ALA A 275 26.85 25.20 -32.23
C ALA A 275 26.83 25.94 -33.56
#